data_AF-A0A0E0CZ89-F1
#
_entry.id   AF-A0A0E0CZ89-F1
#
_cell.length_a   1.000
_cell.length_b   1.000
_cell.length_c   1.000
_cell.angle_alpha   90.00
_cell.angle_beta   90.00
_cell.angle_gamma   90.00
#
_symmetry.space_group_name_H-M   'P 1'
#
loop_
_entity.id
_entity.type
_entity.pdbx_description
1 polymer ?
#
loop_
_entity_poly.entity_id
_entity_poly.type
_entity_poly.pdbx_seq_one_letter_code
_entity_poly.pdbx_strand_id
1 'polypeptide(L)'
;MYTARKKIQKEKGLEPSEFEDSVAQKLEENGNQELKSELKDLYINNAVQMDIAGNRKAVVIHVPYRLRKAFKKIHVRLVRELEKKFSGKDVVIVATRRIVRPPKKGSAVQRPRTRTLTAVHDGILEDVVYPAEIVGKRIRYRLDGAKVIKIFLDPKERNNTEYKLETFSAVYRRLCGKDVAFETKFIAFLKSFTHQSLHDSNLETAGCMKLVWKAPATARRTW
;
A
#
# COMPACT_ATOMS: atom_id res chain seq x y z
N MET A 1 -38.09 6.39 -2.67
CA MET A 1 -37.43 5.61 -1.59
C MET A 1 -35.92 5.70 -1.78
N TYR A 2 -35.16 6.18 -0.79
CA TYR A 2 -33.70 6.34 -0.88
C TYR A 2 -33.01 4.97 -1.02
N THR A 3 -32.81 4.53 -2.25
CA THR A 3 -32.04 3.33 -2.59
C THR A 3 -30.58 3.43 -2.11
N ALA A 4 -30.05 4.65 -2.03
CA ALA A 4 -28.71 4.95 -1.52
C ALA A 4 -28.51 4.48 -0.07
N ARG A 5 -29.53 4.54 0.79
CA ARG A 5 -29.41 4.08 2.19
C ARG A 5 -29.15 2.59 2.31
N LYS A 6 -29.51 1.77 1.31
CA LYS A 6 -29.20 0.33 1.31
C LYS A 6 -27.69 0.07 1.17
N LYS A 7 -26.92 1.05 0.67
CA LYS A 7 -25.47 0.97 0.51
C LYS A 7 -24.69 1.27 1.78
N ILE A 8 -25.34 1.80 2.82
CA ILE A 8 -24.71 2.11 4.10
C ILE A 8 -25.21 1.10 5.12
N GLN A 9 -24.29 0.33 5.71
CA GLN A 9 -24.59 -0.55 6.84
C GLN A 9 -23.60 -0.26 7.96
N LYS A 10 -24.02 0.54 8.93
CA LYS A 10 -23.21 0.80 10.12
C LYS A 10 -23.30 -0.34 11.10
N GLU A 11 -22.15 -0.70 11.69
CA GLU A 11 -22.15 -1.50 12.90
C GLU A 11 -22.73 -0.63 14.04
N LYS A 12 -23.83 -1.10 14.66
CA LYS A 12 -24.58 -0.50 15.78
C LYS A 12 -25.80 0.39 15.44
N GLY A 13 -26.28 0.42 14.19
CA GLY A 13 -27.54 1.11 13.88
C GLY A 13 -27.53 2.63 14.12
N LEU A 14 -26.33 3.23 14.16
CA LEU A 14 -26.15 4.68 14.19
C LEU A 14 -26.67 5.29 12.88
N GLU A 15 -27.22 6.50 12.97
CA GLU A 15 -27.70 7.21 11.78
C GLU A 15 -26.53 7.57 10.84
N PRO A 16 -26.73 7.50 9.52
CA PRO A 16 -25.72 7.92 8.55
C PRO A 16 -25.45 9.42 8.66
N SER A 17 -24.20 9.81 8.47
CA SER A 17 -23.80 11.22 8.37
C SER A 17 -24.13 11.72 6.96
N GLU A 18 -24.43 13.00 6.82
CA GLU A 18 -24.70 13.67 5.53
C GLU A 18 -23.61 13.40 4.48
N PHE A 19 -22.36 13.28 4.92
CA PHE A 19 -21.24 12.95 4.05
C PHE A 19 -21.30 11.52 3.52
N GLU A 20 -21.73 10.57 4.35
CA GLU A 20 -21.88 9.17 3.94
C GLU A 20 -23.05 9.00 2.98
N ASP A 21 -24.15 9.72 3.20
CA ASP A 21 -25.29 9.76 2.28
C ASP A 21 -24.86 10.29 0.89
N SER A 22 -24.03 11.33 0.88
CA SER A 22 -23.43 11.87 -0.37
C SER A 22 -22.53 10.85 -1.07
N VAL A 23 -21.74 10.06 -0.32
CA VAL A 23 -20.89 8.99 -0.88
C VAL A 23 -21.75 7.85 -1.42
N ALA A 24 -22.80 7.45 -0.70
CA ALA A 24 -23.71 6.39 -1.10
C ALA A 24 -24.50 6.76 -2.37
N GLN A 25 -24.97 8.00 -2.47
CA GLN A 25 -25.62 8.52 -3.67
C GLN A 25 -24.65 8.46 -4.87
N LYS A 26 -23.43 8.96 -4.71
CA LYS A 26 -22.42 8.94 -5.78
C LYS A 26 -22.04 7.53 -6.23
N LEU A 27 -22.07 6.54 -5.34
CA LEU A 27 -21.83 5.14 -5.69
C LEU A 27 -22.97 4.50 -6.47
N GLU A 28 -24.21 4.91 -6.19
CA GLU A 28 -25.37 4.41 -6.90
C GLU A 28 -25.53 5.05 -8.28
N GLU A 29 -25.21 6.34 -8.40
CA GLU A 29 -25.23 7.11 -9.64
C GLU A 29 -24.08 6.76 -10.62
N ASN A 30 -23.34 5.67 -10.40
CA ASN A 30 -22.30 5.25 -11.33
C ASN A 30 -22.96 4.79 -12.65
N GLY A 31 -22.75 5.57 -13.71
CA GLY A 31 -23.44 5.42 -15.01
C GLY A 31 -22.95 4.26 -15.88
N ASN A 32 -21.91 3.54 -15.46
CA ASN A 32 -21.35 2.42 -16.21
C ASN A 32 -22.10 1.11 -15.88
N GLN A 33 -22.75 0.52 -16.89
CA GLN A 33 -23.60 -0.66 -16.74
C GLN A 33 -22.86 -1.88 -16.16
N GLU A 34 -21.58 -2.08 -16.53
CA GLU A 34 -20.75 -3.17 -16.00
C GLU A 34 -20.54 -3.05 -14.49
N LEU A 35 -20.14 -1.86 -14.02
CA LEU A 35 -19.86 -1.62 -12.60
C LEU A 35 -21.10 -1.69 -11.74
N LYS A 36 -22.26 -1.32 -12.30
CA LYS A 36 -23.54 -1.36 -11.59
C LYS A 36 -23.91 -2.78 -11.15
N SER A 37 -23.57 -3.79 -11.94
CA SER A 37 -23.83 -5.20 -11.61
C SER A 37 -23.04 -5.65 -10.39
N GLU A 38 -21.72 -5.39 -10.38
CA GLU A 38 -20.83 -5.77 -9.30
C GLU A 38 -21.04 -4.91 -8.05
N LEU A 39 -21.42 -3.64 -8.22
CA LEU A 39 -21.72 -2.75 -7.11
C LEU A 39 -23.02 -3.11 -6.40
N LYS A 40 -23.99 -3.79 -7.04
CA LYS A 40 -25.33 -4.05 -6.49
C LYS A 40 -25.30 -4.69 -5.10
N ASP A 41 -24.42 -5.66 -4.89
CA ASP A 41 -24.30 -6.41 -3.62
C ASP A 41 -23.29 -5.78 -2.64
N LEU A 42 -22.55 -4.76 -3.10
CA LEU A 42 -21.55 -4.08 -2.29
C LEU A 42 -22.17 -2.98 -1.46
N TYR A 43 -21.69 -2.86 -0.22
CA TYR A 43 -22.07 -1.83 0.74
C TYR A 43 -20.85 -1.37 1.55
N ILE A 44 -21.00 -0.24 2.22
CA ILE A 44 -19.97 0.48 2.97
C ILE A 44 -20.42 0.62 4.42
N ASN A 45 -19.45 0.64 5.33
CA ASN A 45 -19.71 0.83 6.75
C ASN A 45 -19.70 2.30 7.14
N ASN A 46 -18.69 3.04 6.67
CA ASN A 46 -18.48 4.44 7.02
C ASN A 46 -17.69 5.13 5.90
N ALA A 47 -17.82 6.44 5.75
CA ALA A 47 -16.95 7.27 4.93
C ALA A 47 -16.51 8.50 5.73
N VAL A 48 -15.20 8.75 5.75
CA VAL A 48 -14.60 9.84 6.53
C VAL A 48 -13.85 10.76 5.58
N GLN A 49 -14.11 12.06 5.69
CA GLN A 49 -13.29 13.07 5.03
C GLN A 49 -12.08 13.42 5.91
N MET A 50 -10.92 13.49 5.30
CA MET A 50 -9.65 13.75 5.95
C MET A 50 -8.92 14.92 5.31
N ASP A 51 -8.39 15.83 6.13
CA ASP A 51 -7.53 16.90 5.64
C ASP A 51 -6.08 16.42 5.56
N ILE A 52 -5.44 16.71 4.42
CA ILE A 52 -4.04 16.40 4.12
C ILE A 52 -3.25 17.72 4.12
N ALA A 53 -1.93 17.63 4.28
CA ALA A 53 -1.04 18.76 4.06
C ALA A 53 -1.24 19.36 2.65
N GLY A 54 -1.17 20.69 2.55
CA GLY A 54 -1.35 21.41 1.29
C GLY A 54 -2.80 21.71 0.90
N ASN A 55 -3.71 21.84 1.87
CA ASN A 55 -5.13 22.21 1.67
C ASN A 55 -5.93 21.20 0.79
N ARG A 56 -5.39 20.00 0.60
CA ARG A 56 -6.05 18.90 -0.10
C ARG A 56 -6.86 18.08 0.89
N LYS A 57 -8.01 17.57 0.45
CA LYS A 57 -8.86 16.69 1.26
C LYS A 57 -8.93 15.32 0.62
N ALA A 58 -8.75 14.26 1.40
CA ALA A 58 -8.96 12.88 0.99
C ALA A 58 -10.29 12.35 1.53
N VAL A 59 -10.86 11.38 0.83
CA VAL A 59 -12.03 10.62 1.25
C VAL A 59 -11.59 9.19 1.54
N VAL A 60 -11.79 8.76 2.78
CA VAL A 60 -11.50 7.39 3.22
C VAL A 60 -12.81 6.63 3.35
N ILE A 61 -12.96 5.58 2.55
CA ILE A 61 -14.16 4.75 2.52
C ILE A 61 -13.88 3.45 3.27
N HIS A 62 -14.64 3.21 4.33
CA HIS A 62 -14.54 2.02 5.18
C HIS A 62 -15.48 0.92 4.70
N VAL A 63 -14.89 -0.16 4.20
CA VAL A 63 -15.63 -1.30 3.62
C VAL A 63 -15.64 -2.49 4.60
N PRO A 64 -16.69 -3.32 4.64
CA PRO A 64 -16.67 -4.58 5.37
C PRO A 64 -15.51 -5.50 4.96
N TYR A 65 -14.81 -6.10 5.93
CA TYR A 65 -13.69 -7.02 5.64
C TYR A 65 -14.09 -8.19 4.73
N ARG A 66 -15.34 -8.67 4.81
CA ARG A 66 -15.87 -9.76 3.98
C ARG A 66 -15.88 -9.41 2.48
N LEU A 67 -16.19 -8.16 2.15
CA LEU A 67 -16.33 -7.67 0.78
C LEU A 67 -15.02 -7.11 0.20
N ARG A 68 -13.95 -7.05 0.99
CA ARG A 68 -12.65 -6.50 0.57
C ARG A 68 -12.14 -7.06 -0.77
N LYS A 69 -12.29 -8.38 -1.00
CA LYS A 69 -11.84 -9.02 -2.24
C LYS A 69 -12.62 -8.53 -3.47
N ALA A 70 -13.92 -8.33 -3.33
CA ALA A 70 -14.75 -7.79 -4.40
C ALA A 70 -14.35 -6.35 -4.72
N PHE A 71 -14.20 -5.49 -3.70
CA PHE A 71 -13.73 -4.12 -3.90
C PHE A 71 -12.34 -4.05 -4.54
N LYS A 72 -11.42 -4.99 -4.25
CA LYS A 72 -10.10 -5.04 -4.90
C LYS A 72 -10.19 -5.30 -6.41
N LYS A 73 -11.12 -6.14 -6.88
CA LYS A 73 -11.28 -6.39 -8.32
C LYS A 73 -11.66 -5.12 -9.10
N ILE A 74 -12.52 -4.30 -8.50
CA ILE A 74 -13.15 -3.15 -9.16
C ILE A 74 -12.43 -1.83 -8.82
N HIS A 75 -11.52 -1.85 -7.85
CA HIS A 75 -10.92 -0.67 -7.24
C HIS A 75 -10.42 0.38 -8.23
N VAL A 76 -9.64 -0.04 -9.24
CA VAL A 76 -9.01 0.88 -10.19
C VAL A 76 -10.06 1.68 -10.96
N ARG A 77 -11.18 1.03 -11.32
CA ARG A 77 -12.29 1.68 -12.03
C ARG A 77 -13.10 2.57 -11.06
N LEU A 78 -13.45 2.04 -9.89
CA LEU A 78 -14.23 2.77 -8.88
C LEU A 78 -13.55 4.05 -8.39
N VAL A 79 -12.26 3.97 -8.08
CA VAL A 79 -11.51 5.13 -7.56
C VAL A 79 -11.46 6.24 -8.61
N ARG A 80 -11.24 5.92 -9.88
CA ARG A 80 -11.24 6.91 -10.97
C ARG A 80 -12.59 7.61 -11.13
N GLU A 81 -13.69 6.88 -10.98
CA GLU A 81 -15.04 7.46 -11.07
C GLU A 81 -15.37 8.35 -9.88
N LEU A 82 -15.01 7.89 -8.68
CA LEU A 82 -15.23 8.66 -7.46
C LEU A 82 -14.37 9.92 -7.47
N GLU A 83 -13.11 9.86 -7.91
CA GLU A 83 -12.25 11.05 -8.03
C GLU A 83 -12.84 12.12 -8.94
N LYS A 84 -13.42 11.72 -10.09
CA LYS A 84 -14.15 12.63 -10.98
C LYS A 84 -15.36 13.27 -10.28
N LYS A 85 -16.13 12.48 -9.54
CA LYS A 85 -17.33 12.95 -8.80
C LYS A 85 -17.01 13.76 -7.54
N PHE A 86 -15.80 13.63 -7.00
CA PHE A 86 -15.32 14.34 -5.81
C PHE A 86 -14.36 15.46 -6.14
N SER A 87 -14.52 16.08 -7.32
CA SER A 87 -13.76 17.26 -7.75
C SER A 87 -12.24 17.08 -7.63
N GLY A 88 -11.73 15.89 -7.95
CA GLY A 88 -10.31 15.57 -7.89
C GLY A 88 -9.74 15.31 -6.49
N LYS A 89 -10.59 15.13 -5.47
CA LYS A 89 -10.15 14.68 -4.14
C LYS A 89 -9.70 13.23 -4.21
N ASP A 90 -8.57 12.92 -3.57
CA ASP A 90 -8.06 11.55 -3.48
C ASP A 90 -9.02 10.64 -2.71
N VAL A 91 -9.35 9.49 -3.28
CA VAL A 91 -10.20 8.49 -2.63
C VAL A 91 -9.38 7.24 -2.29
N VAL A 92 -9.48 6.79 -1.04
CA VAL A 92 -8.80 5.59 -0.54
C VAL A 92 -9.84 4.66 0.10
N ILE A 93 -9.79 3.37 -0.26
CA ILE A 93 -10.71 2.34 0.25
C ILE A 93 -9.97 1.50 1.28
N VAL A 94 -10.49 1.43 2.50
CA VAL A 94 -9.88 0.69 3.61
C VAL A 94 -10.88 -0.31 4.17
N ALA A 95 -10.45 -1.54 4.42
CA ALA A 95 -11.30 -2.51 5.10
C ALA A 95 -11.41 -2.19 6.60
N THR A 96 -12.63 -2.29 7.12
CA THR A 96 -12.91 -2.24 8.57
C THR A 96 -12.38 -3.51 9.22
N ARG A 97 -11.39 -3.34 10.11
CA ARG A 97 -10.72 -4.44 10.80
C ARG A 97 -10.88 -4.25 12.31
N ARG A 98 -11.36 -5.29 13.00
CA ARG A 98 -11.55 -5.26 14.45
C ARG A 98 -10.26 -5.66 15.17
N ILE A 99 -9.75 -4.76 16.01
CA ILE A 99 -8.63 -5.04 16.91
C ILE A 99 -9.18 -5.60 18.22
N VAL A 100 -8.70 -6.76 18.62
CA VAL A 100 -9.01 -7.37 19.93
C VAL A 100 -7.82 -7.13 20.85
N ARG A 101 -8.05 -6.76 22.12
CA ARG A 101 -6.95 -6.57 23.07
C ARG A 101 -6.30 -7.93 23.40
N PRO A 102 -4.99 -7.98 23.70
CA PRO A 102 -4.39 -9.19 24.24
C PRO A 102 -5.17 -9.71 25.46
N PRO A 103 -5.43 -11.02 25.55
CA PRO A 103 -6.09 -11.60 26.71
C PRO A 103 -5.24 -11.38 27.99
N LYS A 104 -5.89 -11.27 29.14
CA LYS A 104 -5.19 -11.18 30.44
C LYS A 104 -4.48 -12.51 30.73
N LYS A 105 -3.35 -12.45 31.44
CA LYS A 105 -2.58 -13.63 31.87
C LYS A 105 -3.50 -14.56 32.68
N GLY A 106 -3.62 -15.83 32.26
CA GLY A 106 -4.48 -16.83 32.90
C GLY A 106 -5.87 -17.04 32.28
N SER A 107 -6.22 -16.32 31.21
CA SER A 107 -7.47 -16.59 30.49
C SER A 107 -7.30 -17.68 29.42
N ALA A 108 -8.27 -18.58 29.31
CA ALA A 108 -8.28 -19.67 28.33
C ALA A 108 -8.63 -19.19 26.89
N VAL A 109 -9.18 -17.97 26.76
CA VAL A 109 -9.63 -17.43 25.47
C VAL A 109 -8.43 -16.95 24.64
N GLN A 110 -8.08 -17.73 23.63
CA GLN A 110 -7.03 -17.35 22.68
C GLN A 110 -7.53 -16.33 21.65
N ARG A 111 -6.77 -15.25 21.48
CA ARG A 111 -7.05 -14.22 20.47
C ARG A 111 -6.62 -14.72 19.07
N PRO A 112 -7.48 -14.57 18.03
CA PRO A 112 -7.08 -14.82 16.66
C PRO A 112 -5.94 -13.90 16.19
N ARG A 113 -4.92 -14.45 15.52
CA ARG A 113 -3.75 -13.71 15.01
C ARG A 113 -4.14 -12.57 14.06
N THR A 114 -5.19 -12.77 13.26
CA THR A 114 -5.75 -11.79 12.31
C THR A 114 -6.33 -10.54 12.99
N ARG A 115 -6.78 -10.66 14.25
CA ARG A 115 -7.29 -9.55 15.07
C ARG A 115 -6.19 -8.88 15.91
N THR A 116 -4.95 -9.19 15.56
CA THR A 116 -3.67 -8.49 15.76
C THR A 116 -3.68 -6.96 15.82
N LEU A 117 -2.91 -6.26 16.65
CA LEU A 117 -2.67 -4.83 16.38
C LEU A 117 -1.71 -4.73 15.19
N THR A 118 -0.62 -5.50 15.25
CA THR A 118 0.37 -5.62 14.17
C THR A 118 -0.27 -6.08 12.87
N ALA A 119 -0.98 -7.22 12.88
CA ALA A 119 -1.60 -7.76 11.67
C ALA A 119 -2.67 -6.84 11.06
N VAL A 120 -3.42 -6.10 11.90
CA VAL A 120 -4.39 -5.13 11.40
C VAL A 120 -3.72 -3.92 10.78
N HIS A 121 -2.65 -3.41 11.39
CA HIS A 121 -1.90 -2.27 10.83
C HIS A 121 -1.23 -2.63 9.50
N ASP A 122 -0.66 -3.82 9.40
CA ASP A 122 -0.09 -4.32 8.13
C ASP A 122 -1.18 -4.45 7.06
N GLY A 123 -2.35 -5.00 7.43
CA GLY A 123 -3.48 -5.11 6.51
C GLY A 123 -4.10 -3.77 6.11
N ILE A 124 -4.12 -2.75 6.97
CA ILE A 124 -4.56 -1.39 6.61
C ILE A 124 -3.57 -0.80 5.61
N LEU A 125 -2.27 -1.00 5.82
CA LEU A 125 -1.24 -0.47 4.94
C LEU A 125 -1.33 -1.06 3.53
N GLU A 126 -1.58 -2.37 3.40
CA GLU A 126 -1.87 -3.02 2.11
C GLU A 126 -3.11 -2.45 1.42
N ASP A 127 -4.16 -2.14 2.18
CA ASP A 127 -5.41 -1.66 1.61
C ASP A 127 -5.29 -0.19 1.16
N VAL A 128 -4.50 0.64 1.88
CA VAL A 128 -4.26 2.05 1.54
C VAL A 128 -3.49 2.21 0.23
N VAL A 129 -2.52 1.33 -0.01
CA VAL A 129 -1.55 1.48 -1.12
C VAL A 129 -2.01 0.80 -2.42
N TYR A 130 -3.05 -0.03 -2.36
CA TYR A 130 -3.63 -0.68 -3.54
C TYR A 130 -4.02 0.38 -4.60
N PRO A 131 -3.69 0.20 -5.90
CA PRO A 131 -3.26 -1.03 -6.59
C PRO A 131 -1.80 -1.45 -6.37
N ALA A 132 -0.93 -0.55 -5.90
CA ALA A 132 0.48 -0.86 -5.82
C ALA A 132 0.80 -1.87 -4.72
N GLU A 133 1.68 -2.79 -5.07
CA GLU A 133 2.16 -3.82 -4.16
C GLU A 133 3.38 -3.33 -3.38
N ILE A 134 3.44 -3.74 -2.12
CA ILE A 134 4.55 -3.43 -1.23
C ILE A 134 5.64 -4.48 -1.46
N VAL A 135 6.78 -4.05 -2.02
CA VAL A 135 7.95 -4.89 -2.27
C VAL A 135 8.74 -5.13 -0.98
N GLY A 136 8.75 -4.15 -0.09
CA GLY A 136 9.52 -4.27 1.14
C GLY A 136 9.13 -3.25 2.20
N LYS A 137 9.52 -3.55 3.44
CA LYS A 137 9.28 -2.71 4.61
C LYS A 137 10.53 -2.67 5.47
N ARG A 138 10.97 -1.47 5.82
CA ARG A 138 12.07 -1.23 6.76
C ARG A 138 11.58 -0.30 7.86
N ILE A 139 12.04 -0.51 9.09
CA ILE A 139 11.74 0.36 10.21
C ILE A 139 13.04 1.03 10.62
N ARG A 140 13.08 2.36 10.53
CA ARG A 140 14.20 3.15 11.01
C ARG A 140 13.87 3.66 12.41
N TYR A 141 14.77 3.43 13.34
CA TYR A 141 14.74 4.01 14.68
C TYR A 141 15.64 5.25 14.67
N ARG A 142 15.10 6.39 15.09
CA ARG A 142 15.88 7.61 15.34
C ARG A 142 16.47 7.56 16.75
N LEU A 143 17.50 8.37 16.99
CA LEU A 143 18.12 8.52 18.32
C LEU A 143 17.09 8.99 19.35
N ASP A 144 16.14 9.82 18.94
CA ASP A 144 15.01 10.32 19.75
C ASP A 144 13.98 9.22 20.11
N GLY A 145 14.20 7.96 19.70
CA GLY A 145 13.26 6.85 19.89
C GLY A 145 12.09 6.82 18.90
N ALA A 146 11.92 7.88 18.09
CA ALA A 146 10.90 7.96 17.06
C ALA A 146 11.10 6.88 15.97
N LYS A 147 10.00 6.21 15.60
CA LYS A 147 10.01 5.12 14.61
C LYS A 147 9.43 5.63 13.29
N VAL A 148 10.20 5.51 12.21
CA VAL A 148 9.75 5.83 10.86
C VAL A 148 9.72 4.56 10.02
N ILE A 149 8.55 4.21 9.51
CA ILE A 149 8.37 3.03 8.66
C ILE A 149 8.62 3.44 7.21
N LYS A 150 9.67 2.91 6.61
CA LYS A 150 10.00 3.08 5.20
C LYS A 150 9.40 1.92 4.39
N ILE A 151 8.55 2.26 3.44
CA ILE A 151 7.85 1.28 2.60
C ILE A 151 8.34 1.42 1.18
N PHE A 152 8.69 0.29 0.58
CA PHE A 152 9.11 0.20 -0.80
C PHE A 152 7.95 -0.26 -1.66
N LEU A 153 7.58 0.56 -2.63
CA LEU A 153 6.56 0.24 -3.63
C LEU A 153 7.22 -0.32 -4.89
N ASP A 154 6.48 -1.12 -5.65
CA ASP A 154 6.95 -1.61 -6.95
C ASP A 154 7.19 -0.41 -7.90
N PRO A 155 8.39 -0.26 -8.50
CA PRO A 155 8.68 0.79 -9.46
C PRO A 155 7.78 0.78 -10.70
N LYS A 156 7.16 -0.36 -11.05
CA LYS A 156 6.29 -0.47 -12.24
C LYS A 156 5.04 0.41 -12.16
N GLU A 157 4.51 0.63 -10.96
CA GLU A 157 3.29 1.40 -10.74
C GLU A 157 3.54 2.84 -10.30
N ARG A 158 4.79 3.31 -10.44
CA ARG A 158 5.22 4.64 -10.01
C ARG A 158 4.34 5.76 -10.58
N ASN A 159 4.09 5.74 -11.89
CA ASN A 159 3.33 6.79 -12.57
C ASN A 159 1.90 6.95 -12.02
N ASN A 160 1.30 5.86 -11.54
CA ASN A 160 -0.07 5.86 -11.01
C ASN A 160 -0.13 6.19 -9.51
N THR A 161 0.97 6.09 -8.77
CA THR A 161 0.96 6.22 -7.30
C THR A 161 1.65 7.46 -6.78
N GLU A 162 2.55 8.06 -7.57
CA GLU A 162 3.39 9.19 -7.15
C GLU A 162 2.55 10.39 -6.69
N TYR A 163 1.40 10.65 -7.33
CA TYR A 163 0.53 11.77 -6.96
C TYR A 163 -0.20 11.60 -5.61
N LYS A 164 -0.29 10.37 -5.07
CA LYS A 164 -1.03 10.02 -3.84
C LYS A 164 -0.15 9.74 -2.62
N LEU A 165 1.18 9.74 -2.75
CA LEU A 165 2.08 9.31 -1.68
C LEU A 165 1.89 10.10 -0.37
N GLU A 166 1.70 11.41 -0.49
CA GLU A 166 1.41 12.28 0.66
C GLU A 166 0.10 11.90 1.34
N THR A 167 -0.95 11.65 0.55
CA THR A 167 -2.26 11.21 1.03
C THR A 167 -2.18 9.89 1.78
N PHE A 168 -1.47 8.89 1.24
CA PHE A 168 -1.29 7.60 1.91
C PHE A 168 -0.61 7.74 3.28
N SER A 169 0.40 8.62 3.36
CA SER A 169 1.12 8.85 4.63
C SER A 169 0.21 9.49 5.67
N ALA A 170 -0.60 10.47 5.28
CA ALA A 170 -1.54 11.16 6.17
C ALA A 170 -2.68 10.24 6.63
N VAL A 171 -3.26 9.46 5.71
CA VAL A 171 -4.31 8.46 6.00
C VAL A 171 -3.81 7.44 7.01
N TYR A 172 -2.64 6.85 6.78
CA TYR A 172 -2.09 5.86 7.68
C TYR A 172 -1.72 6.47 9.05
N ARG A 173 -1.19 7.69 9.08
CA ARG A 173 -0.90 8.40 10.33
C ARG A 173 -2.15 8.66 11.16
N ARG A 174 -3.26 9.07 10.55
CA ARG A 174 -4.54 9.29 11.26
C ARG A 174 -5.15 7.99 11.77
N LEU A 175 -5.15 6.93 10.97
CA LEU A 175 -5.76 5.66 11.35
C LEU A 175 -4.94 4.90 12.40
N CYS A 176 -3.62 4.91 12.27
CA CYS A 176 -2.72 4.04 13.05
C CYS A 176 -1.82 4.78 14.04
N GLY A 177 -1.69 6.11 13.94
CA GLY A 177 -0.77 6.90 14.77
C GLY A 177 0.71 6.63 14.51
N LYS A 178 1.06 6.07 13.35
CA LYS A 178 2.44 5.69 12.98
C LYS A 178 2.89 6.47 11.77
N ASP A 179 4.12 6.98 11.82
CA ASP A 179 4.71 7.71 10.70
C ASP A 179 5.27 6.75 9.64
N VAL A 180 4.90 7.03 8.39
CA VAL A 180 5.27 6.25 7.22
C VAL A 180 5.88 7.15 6.17
N ALA A 181 6.96 6.68 5.56
CA ALA A 181 7.57 7.27 4.38
C ALA A 181 7.56 6.24 3.24
N PHE A 182 7.05 6.64 2.08
CA PHE A 182 7.06 5.81 0.88
C PHE A 182 8.28 6.14 0.03
N GLU A 183 8.99 5.11 -0.42
CA GLU A 183 10.17 5.23 -1.29
C GLU A 183 9.95 4.34 -2.52
N THR A 184 10.05 4.90 -3.72
CA THR A 184 10.10 4.16 -4.99
C THR A 184 11.56 3.89 -5.33
N LYS A 185 12.14 2.84 -4.75
CA LYS A 185 13.50 2.44 -5.12
C LYS A 185 13.47 1.57 -6.37
N PHE A 186 14.11 2.03 -7.43
CA PHE A 186 14.59 1.13 -8.47
C PHE A 186 15.65 0.26 -7.79
N ILE A 187 15.40 -1.05 -7.63
CA ILE A 187 16.44 -1.97 -7.15
C ILE A 187 17.45 -2.15 -8.29
N ALA A 188 18.31 -1.16 -8.49
CA ALA A 188 19.60 -1.35 -9.11
C ALA A 188 20.57 -1.76 -7.99
N PHE A 189 20.55 -3.05 -7.61
CA PHE A 189 21.55 -3.56 -6.66
C PHE A 189 22.27 -4.83 -7.10
N LEU A 190 21.96 -5.41 -8.27
CA LEU A 190 22.63 -6.65 -8.72
C LEU A 190 22.81 -6.78 -10.25
N LYS A 191 23.34 -5.76 -10.94
CA LYS A 191 23.83 -5.91 -12.34
C LYS A 191 25.13 -5.14 -12.64
N SER A 192 26.06 -5.14 -11.70
CA SER A 192 27.42 -4.67 -11.96
C SER A 192 28.44 -5.64 -11.38
N PHE A 193 28.28 -6.93 -11.70
CA PHE A 193 29.34 -7.93 -11.53
C PHE A 193 28.94 -9.19 -12.29
N THR A 194 29.04 -9.19 -13.63
CA THR A 194 29.25 -10.42 -14.44
C THR A 194 29.35 -10.07 -15.94
N HIS A 195 30.49 -10.47 -16.50
CA HIS A 195 30.78 -10.71 -17.92
C HIS A 195 30.68 -9.56 -18.92
N GLN A 196 31.82 -8.90 -19.13
CA GLN A 196 32.16 -8.33 -20.43
C GLN A 196 33.27 -9.20 -21.04
N SER A 197 32.86 -10.32 -21.61
CA SER A 197 33.64 -11.07 -22.59
C SER A 197 33.65 -10.25 -23.88
N LEU A 198 34.75 -9.53 -24.11
CA LEU A 198 35.06 -8.93 -25.41
C LEU A 198 35.64 -10.02 -26.30
N HIS A 199 34.87 -10.40 -27.32
CA HIS A 199 35.39 -11.02 -28.52
C HIS A 199 35.41 -9.97 -29.64
N ASP A 200 36.51 -10.03 -30.38
CA ASP A 200 36.74 -9.55 -31.75
C ASP A 200 37.28 -8.13 -31.99
N SER A 201 38.61 -8.14 -32.20
CA SER A 201 39.27 -7.80 -33.48
C SER A 201 39.83 -6.38 -33.69
N ASN A 202 41.11 -6.40 -34.11
CA ASN A 202 41.88 -5.40 -34.85
C ASN A 202 42.34 -4.12 -34.12
N LEU A 203 43.64 -4.08 -33.78
CA LEU A 203 44.64 -3.27 -34.48
C LEU A 203 46.02 -3.37 -33.82
N GLU A 204 47.01 -3.20 -34.68
CA GLU A 204 48.43 -3.45 -34.51
C GLU A 204 49.16 -2.50 -33.54
N THR A 205 50.34 -2.96 -33.11
CA THR A 205 51.53 -2.18 -32.72
C THR A 205 51.43 -1.22 -31.53
N ALA A 206 52.06 -1.59 -30.41
CA ALA A 206 53.28 -0.95 -29.88
C ALA A 206 53.43 -1.19 -28.37
N GLY A 207 54.64 -1.53 -27.95
CA GLY A 207 55.16 -1.07 -26.65
C GLY A 207 54.79 -1.87 -25.41
N CYS A 208 55.61 -2.89 -25.13
CA CYS A 208 56.31 -3.04 -23.85
C CYS A 208 55.70 -2.39 -22.59
N MET A 209 55.21 -3.21 -21.65
CA MET A 209 55.71 -3.18 -20.27
C MET A 209 55.27 -4.44 -19.51
N LYS A 210 56.26 -5.26 -19.17
CA LYS A 210 56.17 -6.32 -18.16
C LYS A 210 55.74 -5.72 -16.84
N LEU A 211 54.76 -6.31 -16.17
CA LEU A 211 54.73 -6.39 -14.70
C LEU A 211 54.12 -7.72 -14.27
N VAL A 212 54.97 -8.45 -13.57
CA VAL A 212 54.85 -9.83 -13.09
C VAL A 212 53.69 -9.97 -12.09
N TRP A 213 52.80 -10.93 -12.31
CA TRP A 213 51.88 -11.44 -11.29
C TRP A 213 52.34 -12.82 -10.85
N LYS A 214 52.83 -12.90 -9.61
CA LYS A 214 53.27 -14.12 -8.94
C LYS A 214 52.07 -14.72 -8.21
N ALA A 215 51.50 -15.81 -8.73
CA ALA A 215 50.51 -16.61 -8.02
C ALA A 215 51.24 -17.56 -7.03
N PRO A 216 50.84 -17.67 -5.76
CA PRO A 216 51.28 -18.78 -4.92
C PRO A 216 50.45 -20.02 -5.23
N ALA A 217 51.14 -21.02 -5.81
CA ALA A 217 50.67 -22.39 -5.93
C ALA A 217 50.67 -23.09 -4.57
N THR A 218 49.56 -23.76 -4.27
CA THR A 218 49.42 -25.03 -3.53
C THR A 218 50.59 -25.51 -2.67
N ALA A 219 50.37 -25.60 -1.34
CA ALA A 219 51.08 -26.55 -0.48
C ALA A 219 50.16 -27.72 -0.11
N ARG A 220 50.64 -28.91 -0.44
CA ARG A 220 50.07 -30.24 -0.22
C ARG A 220 50.38 -30.74 1.21
N ARG A 221 49.38 -31.41 1.80
CA ARG A 221 49.40 -32.76 2.42
C ARG A 221 50.30 -33.09 3.64
N THR A 222 49.71 -33.97 4.47
CA THR A 222 50.26 -34.92 5.48
C THR A 222 50.74 -34.31 6.80
N TRP A 223 50.36 -34.79 7.99
CA TRP A 223 49.90 -36.12 8.42
C TRP A 223 48.50 -36.11 9.06
#